data_AF-A0ABD5WYX1-F1
#
_entry.id   AF-A0ABD5WYX1-F1
#
_cell.length_a   1.000
_cell.length_b   1.000
_cell.length_c   1.000
_cell.angle_alpha   90.00
_cell.angle_beta   90.00
_cell.angle_gamma   90.00
#
_symmetry.space_group_name_H-M   'P 1'
#
loop_
_entity.id
_entity.type
_entity.pdbx_description
1 polymer ?
#
loop_
_entity_poly.entity_id
_entity_poly.type
_entity_poly.pdbx_seq_one_letter_code
_entity_poly.pdbx_strand_id
1 'polypeptide(L)'
;MFVGHALAAFAVVAVLARRTGRDPSRALAYGVVAGLFAAAPDVDIGYALVGVAASLGSGAGALGLAESFWSTGNVVHRAVTHSVVVAPVVALAAAAWVDGRVAARAVALALAAGLVAVTATVGGGLAAFVTVAFVATALALGEGIRRRSDLSARTTFTLALVGLVSHPFGDVFTGEPPALLYPFATEVLNGRVELAGDPVVHLLGAFAVELATVWAAVLVWSRLRAEIEGREVRPFDLPRLIDPRAMAGAGYAASVFVIPAPTLDLSYPFVFSVLAVGAVGVIPVRVRRRGRAALAPEFAAPGVERALFTGLTAVTLAAAAYLLAYLAGVA
;
A
#
# COMPACT_ATOMS: atom_id res chain seq x y z
N MET A 1 -1.87 -7.08 3.55
CA MET A 1 -0.79 -6.14 3.18
C MET A 1 -1.41 -4.81 2.81
N PHE A 2 -1.23 -3.77 3.63
CA PHE A 2 -2.05 -2.57 3.51
C PHE A 2 -1.61 -1.60 2.42
N VAL A 3 -0.32 -1.56 2.07
CA VAL A 3 0.19 -0.53 1.13
C VAL A 3 0.96 -1.15 -0.04
N GLY A 4 1.49 -2.36 0.14
CA GLY A 4 2.34 -3.00 -0.87
C GLY A 4 1.69 -3.19 -2.24
N HIS A 5 0.40 -3.51 -2.30
CA HIS A 5 -0.31 -3.74 -3.56
C HIS A 5 -0.41 -2.45 -4.42
N ALA A 6 -0.65 -1.30 -3.78
CA ALA A 6 -0.70 -0.01 -4.45
C ALA A 6 0.67 0.42 -5.00
N LEU A 7 1.72 0.18 -4.20
CA LEU A 7 3.11 0.46 -4.58
C LEU A 7 3.61 -0.51 -5.67
N ALA A 8 3.20 -1.77 -5.63
CA ALA A 8 3.47 -2.74 -6.67
C ALA A 8 2.81 -2.34 -8.00
N ALA A 9 1.52 -1.98 -7.97
CA ALA A 9 0.80 -1.49 -9.14
C ALA A 9 1.48 -0.26 -9.75
N PHE A 10 1.84 0.71 -8.89
CA PHE A 10 2.62 1.88 -9.29
C PHE A 10 3.92 1.49 -10.00
N ALA A 11 4.75 0.65 -9.36
CA ALA A 11 6.07 0.29 -9.86
C ALA A 11 5.99 -0.45 -11.20
N VAL A 12 5.12 -1.47 -11.29
CA VAL A 12 4.94 -2.28 -12.49
C VAL A 12 4.46 -1.44 -13.66
N VAL A 13 3.42 -0.63 -13.45
CA VAL A 13 2.84 0.20 -14.52
C VAL A 13 3.81 1.28 -14.97
N ALA A 14 4.49 1.95 -14.04
CA ALA A 14 5.47 2.98 -14.37
C ALA A 14 6.66 2.40 -15.17
N VAL A 15 7.18 1.24 -14.76
CA VAL A 15 8.26 0.56 -15.50
C VAL A 15 7.79 0.14 -16.89
N LEU A 16 6.60 -0.46 -17.01
CA LEU A 16 6.06 -0.90 -18.29
C LEU A 16 5.79 0.29 -19.23
N ALA A 17 5.23 1.37 -18.71
CA ALA A 17 5.02 2.62 -19.46
C ALA A 17 6.36 3.18 -19.97
N ARG A 18 7.39 3.20 -19.12
CA ARG A 18 8.71 3.67 -19.52
C ARG A 18 9.34 2.77 -20.58
N ARG A 19 9.25 1.44 -20.42
CA ARG A 19 9.79 0.45 -21.38
C ARG A 19 9.07 0.48 -22.73
N THR A 20 7.80 0.88 -22.76
CA THR A 20 7.01 1.04 -24.00
C THR A 20 7.19 2.42 -24.65
N GLY A 21 8.20 3.20 -24.22
CA GLY A 21 8.62 4.44 -24.88
C GLY A 21 7.88 5.69 -24.39
N ARG A 22 7.12 5.62 -23.29
CA ARG A 22 6.55 6.83 -22.67
C ARG A 22 7.66 7.67 -22.04
N ASP A 23 7.47 8.98 -22.09
CA ASP A 23 8.34 9.91 -21.37
C ASP A 23 8.24 9.68 -19.84
N PRO A 24 9.27 10.07 -19.08
CA PRO A 24 9.32 9.83 -17.64
C PRO A 24 8.12 10.41 -16.86
N SER A 25 7.65 11.61 -17.23
CA SER A 25 6.51 12.27 -16.58
C SER A 25 5.22 11.49 -16.80
N ARG A 26 4.99 11.00 -18.02
CA ARG A 26 3.82 10.18 -18.36
C ARG A 26 3.88 8.81 -17.70
N ALA A 27 5.06 8.18 -17.69
CA ALA A 27 5.25 6.91 -16.99
C ALA A 27 4.96 7.03 -15.49
N LEU A 28 5.42 8.12 -14.86
CA LEU A 28 5.13 8.43 -13.46
C LEU A 28 3.62 8.62 -13.24
N ALA A 29 2.96 9.40 -14.10
CA ALA A 29 1.51 9.63 -14.00
C ALA A 29 0.71 8.31 -14.15
N TYR A 30 1.11 7.43 -15.06
CA TYR A 30 0.46 6.12 -15.24
C TYR A 30 0.61 5.25 -14.00
N GLY A 31 1.82 5.19 -13.43
CA GLY A 31 2.07 4.50 -12.18
C GLY A 31 1.21 5.05 -11.04
N VAL A 32 1.15 6.39 -10.88
CA VAL A 32 0.34 7.02 -9.83
C VAL A 32 -1.13 6.66 -9.96
N VAL A 33 -1.69 6.74 -11.17
CA VAL A 33 -3.10 6.40 -11.40
C VAL A 33 -3.37 4.92 -11.10
N ALA A 34 -2.53 4.01 -11.58
CA ALA A 34 -2.68 2.58 -11.28
C ALA A 34 -2.56 2.29 -9.78
N GLY A 35 -1.60 2.91 -9.09
CA GLY A 35 -1.44 2.78 -7.63
C GLY A 35 -2.64 3.35 -6.85
N LEU A 36 -3.20 4.47 -7.28
CA LEU A 36 -4.40 5.04 -6.66
C LEU A 36 -5.63 4.14 -6.83
N PHE A 37 -5.81 3.54 -8.01
CA PHE A 37 -6.88 2.56 -8.21
C PHE A 37 -6.63 1.25 -7.47
N ALA A 38 -5.37 0.83 -7.31
CA ALA A 38 -5.02 -0.31 -6.47
C ALA A 38 -5.32 -0.05 -4.98
N ALA A 39 -5.16 1.19 -4.49
CA ALA A 39 -5.49 1.58 -3.11
C ALA A 39 -6.98 1.95 -2.90
N ALA A 40 -7.73 2.19 -3.98
CA ALA A 40 -9.13 2.61 -3.90
C ALA A 40 -10.03 1.65 -3.10
N PRO A 41 -9.85 0.31 -3.18
CA PRO A 41 -10.65 -0.62 -2.40
C PRO A 41 -10.46 -0.46 -0.89
N ASP A 42 -9.27 -0.04 -0.41
CA ASP A 42 -8.94 0.12 1.03
C ASP A 42 -9.74 1.21 1.76
N VAL A 43 -10.56 2.00 1.05
CA VAL A 43 -11.45 2.99 1.67
C VAL A 43 -12.43 2.34 2.65
N ASP A 44 -12.69 1.05 2.48
CA ASP A 44 -13.54 0.23 3.33
C ASP A 44 -12.98 -0.01 4.75
N ILE A 45 -11.65 0.10 4.94
CA ILE A 45 -11.01 0.14 6.27
C ILE A 45 -11.50 1.36 7.06
N GLY A 46 -11.97 2.42 6.39
CA GLY A 46 -12.63 3.55 7.05
C GLY A 46 -13.85 3.15 7.88
N TYR A 47 -14.55 2.06 7.52
CA TYR A 47 -15.66 1.54 8.34
C TYR A 47 -15.19 0.87 9.63
N ALA A 48 -13.94 0.41 9.71
CA ALA A 48 -13.41 -0.14 10.95
C ALA A 48 -13.35 0.92 12.08
N LEU A 49 -13.38 2.23 11.74
CA LEU A 49 -13.60 3.32 12.71
C LEU A 49 -15.00 3.30 13.33
N VAL A 50 -16.01 2.75 12.64
CA VAL A 50 -17.35 2.51 13.20
C VAL A 50 -17.30 1.40 14.23
N GLY A 51 -16.51 0.34 13.99
CA GLY A 51 -16.23 -0.72 14.98
C GLY A 51 -15.58 -0.16 16.24
N VAL A 52 -14.59 0.73 16.08
CA VAL A 52 -13.97 1.48 17.20
C VAL A 52 -15.03 2.30 17.93
N ALA A 53 -15.81 3.12 17.22
CA ALA A 53 -16.84 3.96 17.82
C ALA A 53 -17.90 3.17 18.60
N ALA A 54 -18.31 1.99 18.11
CA ALA A 54 -19.21 1.09 18.81
C ALA A 54 -18.60 0.49 20.08
N SER A 55 -17.29 0.21 20.06
CA SER A 55 -16.54 -0.32 21.23
C SER A 55 -16.07 0.75 22.22
N LEU A 56 -16.15 2.05 21.89
CA LEU A 56 -15.88 3.14 22.85
C LEU A 56 -16.87 3.13 24.04
N GLY A 57 -18.01 2.45 23.92
CA GLY A 57 -18.97 2.23 25.01
C GLY A 57 -18.71 1.00 25.88
N SER A 58 -17.76 0.12 25.51
CA SER A 58 -17.59 -1.19 26.17
C SER A 58 -16.44 -1.24 27.19
N GLY A 59 -15.75 -0.12 27.44
CA GLY A 59 -14.60 -0.07 28.36
C GLY A 59 -13.35 -0.83 27.86
N ALA A 60 -13.32 -1.21 26.58
CA ALA A 60 -12.17 -1.88 25.99
C ALA A 60 -10.94 -0.95 25.96
N GLY A 61 -9.79 -1.42 26.45
CA GLY A 61 -8.51 -0.73 26.29
C GLY A 61 -8.08 -0.63 24.82
N ALA A 62 -7.01 0.11 24.53
CA ALA A 62 -6.52 0.35 23.16
C ALA A 62 -6.33 -0.94 22.32
N LEU A 63 -5.96 -2.06 22.96
CA LEU A 63 -5.83 -3.36 22.32
C LEU A 63 -7.18 -3.98 21.92
N GLY A 64 -8.21 -3.88 22.75
CA GLY A 64 -9.55 -4.39 22.43
C GLY A 64 -10.27 -3.55 21.36
N LEU A 65 -9.98 -2.24 21.31
CA LEU A 65 -10.42 -1.38 20.19
C LEU A 65 -9.75 -1.79 18.88
N ALA A 66 -8.45 -2.13 18.91
CA ALA A 66 -7.72 -2.62 17.75
C ALA A 66 -8.27 -3.98 17.27
N GLU A 67 -8.57 -4.90 18.19
CA GLU A 67 -9.14 -6.21 17.84
C GLU A 67 -10.53 -6.09 17.17
N SER A 68 -11.42 -5.24 17.72
CA SER A 68 -12.74 -4.93 17.14
C SER A 68 -12.65 -4.30 15.73
N PHE A 69 -11.67 -3.40 15.54
CA PHE A 69 -11.36 -2.79 14.25
C PHE A 69 -11.00 -3.87 13.20
N TRP A 70 -10.11 -4.80 13.56
CA TRP A 70 -9.65 -5.85 12.65
C TRP A 70 -10.68 -6.95 12.38
N SER A 71 -11.42 -7.39 13.41
CA SER A 71 -12.43 -8.45 13.25
C SER A 71 -13.60 -8.00 12.37
N THR A 72 -14.01 -6.73 12.47
CA THR A 72 -15.12 -6.16 11.70
C THR A 72 -14.70 -5.81 10.27
N GLY A 73 -13.48 -5.30 10.10
CA GLY A 73 -12.94 -4.95 8.77
C GLY A 73 -12.81 -6.18 7.85
N ASN A 74 -12.36 -7.32 8.39
CA ASN A 74 -12.01 -8.49 7.59
C ASN A 74 -13.19 -9.16 6.86
N VAL A 75 -14.42 -9.07 7.36
CA VAL A 75 -15.56 -9.83 6.83
C VAL A 75 -16.07 -9.26 5.49
N VAL A 76 -16.00 -7.94 5.29
CA VAL A 76 -16.53 -7.30 4.06
C VAL A 76 -15.41 -6.82 3.14
N HIS A 77 -14.25 -6.45 3.69
CA HIS A 77 -13.06 -6.04 2.92
C HIS A 77 -12.55 -7.13 1.97
N ARG A 78 -12.76 -8.41 2.30
CA ARG A 78 -12.21 -9.54 1.52
C ARG A 78 -13.16 -10.11 0.48
N ALA A 79 -14.34 -9.52 0.33
CA ALA A 79 -15.35 -9.90 -0.65
C ALA A 79 -15.41 -8.92 -1.83
N VAL A 80 -16.22 -7.87 -1.71
CA VAL A 80 -16.52 -6.95 -2.83
C VAL A 80 -15.26 -6.26 -3.35
N THR A 81 -14.42 -5.76 -2.45
CA THR A 81 -13.23 -4.94 -2.75
C THR A 81 -12.05 -5.77 -3.28
N HIS A 82 -12.07 -7.08 -3.05
CA HIS A 82 -11.07 -8.02 -3.57
C HIS A 82 -11.53 -8.82 -4.81
N SER A 83 -12.67 -8.46 -5.41
CA SER A 83 -13.22 -9.19 -6.55
C SER A 83 -12.61 -8.75 -7.89
N VAL A 84 -12.03 -9.71 -8.62
CA VAL A 84 -11.55 -9.49 -10.00
C VAL A 84 -12.71 -9.38 -11.00
N VAL A 85 -13.93 -9.78 -10.61
CA VAL A 85 -15.16 -9.62 -11.40
C VAL A 85 -15.72 -8.21 -11.24
N VAL A 86 -15.64 -7.62 -10.05
CA VAL A 86 -16.08 -6.25 -9.76
C VAL A 86 -15.11 -5.22 -10.36
N ALA A 87 -13.81 -5.51 -10.34
CA ALA A 87 -12.76 -4.63 -10.88
C ALA A 87 -13.05 -4.03 -12.27
N PRO A 88 -13.39 -4.80 -13.33
CA PRO A 88 -13.68 -4.24 -14.64
C PRO A 88 -14.93 -3.34 -14.67
N VAL A 89 -15.94 -3.62 -13.85
CA VAL A 89 -17.16 -2.79 -13.76
C VAL A 89 -16.81 -1.41 -13.18
N VAL A 90 -16.01 -1.39 -12.10
CA VAL A 90 -15.56 -0.15 -11.45
C VAL A 90 -14.60 0.63 -12.35
N ALA A 91 -13.66 -0.06 -13.02
CA ALA A 91 -12.76 0.54 -13.99
C ALA A 91 -13.54 1.19 -15.15
N LEU A 92 -14.58 0.53 -15.65
CA LEU A 92 -15.44 1.06 -16.71
C LEU A 92 -16.25 2.26 -16.25
N ALA A 93 -16.80 2.22 -15.03
CA ALA A 93 -17.51 3.36 -14.45
C ALA A 93 -16.59 4.60 -14.33
N ALA A 94 -15.36 4.42 -13.83
CA ALA A 94 -14.37 5.49 -13.74
C ALA A 94 -13.96 6.04 -15.13
N ALA A 95 -13.77 5.16 -16.11
CA ALA A 95 -13.45 5.56 -17.48
C ALA A 95 -14.59 6.33 -18.16
N ALA A 96 -15.84 5.86 -17.99
CA ALA A 96 -17.03 6.53 -18.50
C ALA A 96 -17.25 7.89 -17.82
N TRP A 97 -16.89 8.01 -16.53
CA TRP A 97 -16.88 9.29 -15.83
C TRP A 97 -15.86 10.28 -16.42
N VAL A 98 -14.64 9.80 -16.71
CA VAL A 98 -13.57 10.60 -17.33
C VAL A 98 -13.95 11.10 -18.72
N ASP A 99 -14.66 10.30 -19.52
CA ASP A 99 -15.16 10.70 -20.86
C ASP A 99 -16.01 11.98 -20.79
N GLY A 100 -16.80 12.13 -19.73
CA GLY A 100 -17.47 13.40 -19.40
C GLY A 100 -18.72 13.73 -20.22
N ARG A 101 -19.01 13.02 -21.32
CA ARG A 101 -20.28 13.16 -22.05
C ARG A 101 -21.45 12.77 -21.15
N VAL A 102 -22.59 13.43 -21.32
CA VAL A 102 -23.81 13.18 -20.52
C VAL A 102 -24.20 11.70 -20.54
N ALA A 103 -24.21 11.09 -21.73
CA ALA A 103 -24.49 9.66 -21.87
C ALA A 103 -23.48 8.76 -21.13
N ALA A 104 -22.18 9.09 -21.19
CA ALA A 104 -21.15 8.32 -20.50
C ALA A 104 -21.25 8.45 -18.96
N ARG A 105 -21.62 9.64 -18.46
CA ARG A 105 -21.90 9.84 -17.02
C ARG A 105 -23.12 9.05 -16.57
N ALA A 106 -24.17 9.01 -17.38
CA ALA A 106 -25.34 8.17 -17.10
C ALA A 106 -24.95 6.68 -17.01
N VAL A 107 -24.09 6.21 -17.93
CA VAL A 107 -23.53 4.84 -17.87
C VAL A 107 -22.70 4.62 -16.60
N ALA A 108 -21.83 5.56 -16.23
CA ALA A 108 -21.02 5.44 -15.01
C ALA A 108 -21.90 5.31 -13.75
N LEU A 109 -22.94 6.14 -13.63
CA LEU A 109 -23.88 6.10 -12.52
C LEU A 109 -24.75 4.83 -12.55
N ALA A 110 -25.17 4.37 -13.73
CA ALA A 110 -25.91 3.13 -13.88
C ALA A 110 -25.08 1.90 -13.47
N LEU A 111 -23.81 1.84 -13.86
CA LEU A 111 -22.88 0.79 -13.44
C LEU A 111 -22.65 0.81 -11.93
N ALA A 112 -22.43 1.99 -11.35
CA ALA A 112 -22.26 2.14 -9.91
C ALA A 112 -23.52 1.72 -9.13
N ALA A 113 -24.69 2.21 -9.53
CA ALA A 113 -25.97 1.86 -8.90
C ALA A 113 -26.31 0.37 -9.05
N GLY A 114 -26.07 -0.20 -10.25
CA GLY A 114 -26.27 -1.62 -10.51
C GLY A 114 -25.37 -2.49 -9.64
N LEU A 115 -24.09 -2.12 -9.51
CA LEU A 115 -23.16 -2.82 -8.64
C LEU A 115 -23.61 -2.77 -7.17
N VAL A 116 -24.00 -1.60 -6.66
CA VAL A 116 -24.55 -1.45 -5.30
C VAL A 116 -25.80 -2.30 -5.09
N ALA A 117 -26.70 -2.39 -6.08
CA ALA A 117 -27.88 -3.23 -5.99
C ALA A 117 -27.52 -4.73 -5.93
N VAL A 118 -26.56 -5.18 -6.75
CA VAL A 118 -26.08 -6.57 -6.73
C VAL A 118 -25.41 -6.89 -5.39
N THR A 119 -24.55 -6.01 -4.87
CA THR A 119 -23.88 -6.26 -3.58
C THR A 119 -24.84 -6.18 -2.40
N ALA A 120 -25.86 -5.31 -2.46
CA ALA A 120 -26.93 -5.27 -1.45
C ALA A 120 -27.75 -6.56 -1.42
N THR A 121 -28.07 -7.13 -2.59
CA THR A 121 -28.87 -8.35 -2.69
C THR A 121 -28.09 -9.60 -2.29
N VAL A 122 -26.80 -9.68 -2.61
CA VAL A 122 -25.95 -10.84 -2.30
C VAL A 122 -25.33 -10.77 -0.90
N GLY A 123 -24.83 -9.60 -0.49
CA GLY A 123 -24.06 -9.40 0.73
C GLY A 123 -24.74 -8.54 1.81
N GLY A 124 -25.96 -8.07 1.56
CA GLY A 124 -26.72 -7.24 2.50
C GLY A 124 -26.27 -5.78 2.60
N GLY A 125 -26.81 -5.05 3.57
CA GLY A 125 -26.64 -3.60 3.70
C GLY A 125 -25.19 -3.15 3.94
N LEU A 126 -24.39 -3.92 4.67
CA LEU A 126 -22.99 -3.58 4.93
C LEU A 126 -22.14 -3.70 3.66
N ALA A 127 -22.34 -4.76 2.87
CA ALA A 127 -21.68 -4.91 1.57
C ALA A 127 -22.07 -3.77 0.62
N ALA A 128 -23.34 -3.37 0.61
CA ALA A 128 -23.81 -2.22 -0.16
C ALA A 128 -23.12 -0.91 0.25
N PHE A 129 -23.00 -0.65 1.55
CA PHE A 129 -22.33 0.54 2.09
C PHE A 129 -20.84 0.60 1.66
N VAL A 130 -20.11 -0.51 1.83
CA VAL A 130 -18.71 -0.62 1.39
C VAL A 130 -18.61 -0.41 -0.13
N THR A 131 -19.53 -0.99 -0.90
CA THR A 131 -19.58 -0.80 -2.35
C THR A 131 -19.78 0.66 -2.72
N VAL A 132 -20.67 1.38 -2.03
CA VAL A 132 -20.89 2.83 -2.24
C VAL A 132 -19.59 3.61 -1.99
N ALA A 133 -18.90 3.36 -0.88
CA ALA A 133 -17.63 4.04 -0.56
C ALA A 133 -16.56 3.77 -1.62
N PHE A 134 -16.47 2.52 -2.07
CA PHE A 134 -15.52 2.10 -3.10
C PHE A 134 -15.81 2.74 -4.46
N VAL A 135 -17.05 2.67 -4.98
CA VAL A 135 -17.40 3.29 -6.26
C VAL A 135 -17.32 4.81 -6.20
N ALA A 136 -17.69 5.43 -5.08
CA ALA A 136 -17.55 6.88 -4.89
C ALA A 136 -16.08 7.30 -4.95
N THR A 137 -15.18 6.54 -4.32
CA THR A 137 -13.73 6.75 -4.41
C THR A 137 -13.24 6.63 -5.84
N ALA A 138 -13.63 5.58 -6.56
CA ALA A 138 -13.25 5.38 -7.96
C ALA A 138 -13.73 6.53 -8.87
N LEU A 139 -14.96 7.02 -8.67
CA LEU A 139 -15.50 8.16 -9.40
C LEU A 139 -14.80 9.48 -9.02
N ALA A 140 -14.44 9.66 -7.75
CA ALA A 140 -13.66 10.81 -7.29
C ALA A 140 -12.24 10.83 -7.90
N LEU A 141 -11.59 9.68 -7.99
CA LEU A 141 -10.34 9.51 -8.74
C LEU A 141 -10.53 9.84 -10.22
N GLY A 142 -11.60 9.33 -10.84
CA GLY A 142 -11.97 9.66 -12.22
C GLY A 142 -12.17 11.16 -12.43
N GLU A 143 -12.85 11.83 -11.50
CA GLU A 143 -13.04 13.29 -11.55
C GLU A 143 -11.71 14.05 -11.40
N GLY A 144 -10.83 13.60 -10.50
CA GLY A 144 -9.48 14.13 -10.36
C GLY A 144 -8.68 14.01 -11.65
N ILE A 145 -8.70 12.83 -12.28
CA ILE A 145 -8.06 12.56 -13.57
C ILE A 145 -8.60 13.49 -14.65
N ARG A 146 -9.93 13.60 -14.78
CA ARG A 146 -10.59 14.46 -15.77
C ARG A 146 -10.24 15.94 -15.60
N ARG A 147 -10.08 16.42 -14.36
CA ARG A 147 -9.78 17.83 -14.07
C ARG A 147 -8.30 18.18 -14.14
N ARG A 148 -7.41 17.23 -13.86
CA ARG A 148 -5.98 17.50 -13.62
C ARG A 148 -5.04 16.79 -14.59
N SER A 149 -5.57 16.06 -15.56
CA SER A 149 -4.77 15.35 -16.56
C SER A 149 -5.46 15.33 -17.91
N ASP A 150 -4.69 14.96 -18.92
CA ASP A 150 -5.09 14.72 -20.31
C ASP A 150 -5.25 13.22 -20.61
N LEU A 151 -5.46 12.39 -19.58
CA LEU A 151 -5.66 10.94 -19.74
C LEU A 151 -7.01 10.67 -20.41
N SER A 152 -6.98 9.91 -21.50
CA SER A 152 -8.20 9.47 -22.18
C SER A 152 -8.94 8.42 -21.36
N ALA A 153 -10.27 8.30 -21.57
CA ALA A 153 -11.09 7.28 -20.93
C ALA A 153 -10.53 5.86 -21.10
N ARG A 154 -10.00 5.52 -22.30
CA ARG A 154 -9.37 4.22 -22.58
C ARG A 154 -8.11 3.99 -21.74
N THR A 155 -7.29 5.03 -21.58
CA THR A 155 -6.08 4.96 -20.76
C THR A 155 -6.47 4.77 -19.29
N THR A 156 -7.44 5.56 -18.80
CA THR A 156 -7.98 5.43 -17.45
C THR A 156 -8.52 4.04 -17.19
N PHE A 157 -9.33 3.48 -18.10
CA PHE A 157 -9.85 2.11 -17.97
C PHE A 157 -8.72 1.11 -17.77
N THR A 158 -7.68 1.19 -18.60
CA THR A 158 -6.56 0.24 -18.55
C THR A 158 -5.79 0.35 -17.24
N LEU A 159 -5.46 1.57 -16.81
CA LEU A 159 -4.71 1.81 -15.58
C LEU A 159 -5.53 1.43 -14.34
N ALA A 160 -6.82 1.78 -14.33
CA ALA A 160 -7.75 1.42 -13.27
C ALA A 160 -7.92 -0.10 -13.17
N LEU A 161 -8.10 -0.79 -14.31
CA LEU A 161 -8.23 -2.24 -14.35
C LEU A 161 -6.98 -2.93 -13.80
N VAL A 162 -5.78 -2.50 -14.22
CA VAL A 162 -4.53 -3.09 -13.70
C VAL A 162 -4.42 -2.89 -12.19
N GLY A 163 -4.67 -1.68 -11.70
CA GLY A 163 -4.62 -1.40 -10.26
C GLY A 163 -5.62 -2.25 -9.46
N LEU A 164 -6.89 -2.24 -9.88
CA LEU A 164 -7.97 -2.97 -9.22
C LEU A 164 -7.80 -4.48 -9.26
N VAL A 165 -7.34 -5.04 -10.38
CA VAL A 165 -7.07 -6.48 -10.50
C VAL A 165 -5.83 -6.89 -9.70
N SER A 166 -4.83 -6.01 -9.55
CA SER A 166 -3.65 -6.33 -8.73
C SER A 166 -3.90 -6.27 -7.22
N HIS A 167 -4.89 -5.49 -6.78
CA HIS A 167 -5.19 -5.26 -5.37
C HIS A 167 -5.33 -6.56 -4.55
N PRO A 168 -6.14 -7.55 -4.96
CA PRO A 168 -6.45 -8.69 -4.10
C PRO A 168 -5.24 -9.58 -3.81
N PHE A 169 -4.27 -9.59 -4.72
CA PHE A 169 -3.09 -10.44 -4.63
C PHE A 169 -2.11 -9.96 -3.56
N GLY A 170 -2.28 -8.75 -3.04
CA GLY A 170 -1.51 -8.31 -1.87
C GLY A 170 -1.83 -9.09 -0.60
N ASP A 171 -3.05 -9.63 -0.50
CA ASP A 171 -3.56 -10.23 0.74
C ASP A 171 -3.47 -11.75 0.79
N VAL A 172 -3.02 -12.40 -0.29
CA VAL A 172 -2.93 -13.88 -0.37
C VAL A 172 -1.96 -14.48 0.64
N PHE A 173 -1.01 -13.69 1.15
CA PHE A 173 -0.06 -14.10 2.18
C PHE A 173 -0.56 -13.82 3.61
N THR A 174 -1.71 -13.14 3.76
CA THR A 174 -2.16 -12.62 5.06
C THR A 174 -3.64 -12.94 5.35
N GLY A 175 -3.90 -13.73 6.40
CA GLY A 175 -5.26 -14.08 6.87
C GLY A 175 -6.03 -15.04 5.94
N GLU A 176 -7.36 -14.96 5.91
CA GLU A 176 -8.23 -15.73 5.00
C GLU A 176 -8.07 -15.32 3.53
N PRO A 177 -8.12 -16.26 2.56
CA PRO A 177 -7.97 -15.94 1.15
C PRO A 177 -9.08 -15.00 0.66
N PRO A 178 -8.77 -14.05 -0.26
CA PRO A 178 -9.79 -13.18 -0.81
C PRO A 178 -10.80 -13.94 -1.68
N ALA A 179 -12.07 -13.51 -1.66
CA ALA A 179 -13.12 -14.06 -2.52
C ALA A 179 -13.01 -13.49 -3.96
N LEU A 180 -11.98 -13.92 -4.69
CA LEU A 180 -11.60 -13.36 -5.99
C LEU A 180 -12.74 -13.33 -7.02
N LEU A 181 -13.64 -14.32 -6.98
CA LEU A 181 -14.76 -14.46 -7.92
C LEU A 181 -16.10 -13.95 -7.37
N TYR A 182 -16.12 -13.24 -6.25
CA TYR A 182 -17.35 -12.63 -5.73
C TYR A 182 -18.07 -11.83 -6.84
N PRO A 183 -19.40 -11.95 -7.01
CA PRO A 183 -20.37 -12.57 -6.09
C PRO A 183 -20.60 -14.08 -6.29
N PHE A 184 -19.82 -14.75 -7.14
CA PHE A 184 -19.93 -16.19 -7.31
C PHE A 184 -19.31 -16.90 -6.10
N ALA A 185 -19.98 -17.94 -5.59
CA ALA A 185 -19.52 -18.75 -4.45
C ALA A 185 -18.38 -19.73 -4.82
N THR A 186 -17.54 -19.37 -5.79
CA THR A 186 -16.44 -20.20 -6.28
C THR A 186 -15.14 -19.81 -5.61
N GLU A 187 -14.57 -20.73 -4.85
CA GLU A 187 -13.26 -20.57 -4.22
C GLU A 187 -12.15 -20.87 -5.22
N VAL A 188 -11.20 -19.93 -5.36
CA VAL A 188 -9.99 -20.10 -6.18
C VAL A 188 -8.82 -20.54 -5.32
N LEU A 189 -8.79 -20.09 -4.06
CA LEU A 189 -7.75 -20.39 -3.08
C LEU A 189 -8.43 -21.03 -1.87
N ASN A 190 -7.96 -22.23 -1.49
CA ASN A 190 -8.49 -22.99 -0.34
C ASN A 190 -7.84 -22.59 0.99
N GLY A 191 -7.05 -21.51 0.98
CA GLY A 191 -6.29 -21.02 2.12
C GLY A 191 -5.27 -19.96 1.69
N ARG A 192 -4.63 -19.32 2.66
CA ARG A 192 -3.49 -18.42 2.40
C ARG A 192 -2.33 -19.17 1.74
N VAL A 193 -1.53 -18.42 1.00
CA VAL A 193 -0.25 -18.89 0.46
C VAL A 193 0.79 -18.88 1.58
N GLU A 194 1.13 -20.06 2.09
CA GLU A 194 2.13 -20.21 3.15
C GLU A 194 3.55 -20.14 2.58
N LEU A 195 4.33 -19.17 3.06
CA LEU A 195 5.74 -18.99 2.70
C LEU A 195 6.67 -19.89 3.53
N ALA A 196 6.24 -20.27 4.74
CA ALA A 196 6.95 -21.13 5.67
C ALA A 196 5.95 -21.79 6.63
N GLY A 197 6.26 -22.98 7.13
CA GLY A 197 5.44 -23.65 8.15
C GLY A 197 5.59 -23.05 9.56
N ASP A 198 6.70 -22.33 9.80
CA ASP A 198 6.88 -21.56 11.03
C ASP A 198 6.09 -20.24 10.96
N PRO A 199 5.20 -19.94 11.93
CA PRO A 199 4.36 -18.75 11.89
C PRO A 199 5.12 -17.41 11.91
N VAL A 200 6.29 -17.36 12.57
CA VAL A 200 7.12 -16.15 12.66
C VAL A 200 7.86 -15.94 11.35
N VAL A 201 8.47 -16.99 10.81
CA VAL A 201 9.14 -16.94 9.50
C VAL A 201 8.14 -16.61 8.39
N HIS A 202 6.90 -17.13 8.47
CA HIS A 202 5.84 -16.78 7.53
C HIS A 202 5.49 -15.29 7.57
N LEU A 203 5.26 -14.73 8.76
CA LEU A 203 4.98 -13.29 8.92
C LEU A 203 6.14 -12.45 8.38
N LEU A 204 7.39 -12.77 8.74
CA LEU A 204 8.57 -12.05 8.28
C LEU A 204 8.77 -12.17 6.77
N GLY A 205 8.43 -13.32 6.18
CA GLY A 205 8.39 -13.52 4.74
C GLY A 205 7.35 -12.63 4.05
N ALA A 206 6.12 -12.58 4.58
CA ALA A 206 5.06 -11.71 4.05
C ALA A 206 5.47 -10.23 4.18
N PHE A 207 6.05 -9.84 5.31
CA PHE A 207 6.61 -8.50 5.52
C PHE A 207 7.74 -8.19 4.52
N ALA A 208 8.62 -9.14 4.23
CA ALA A 208 9.68 -8.97 3.24
C ALA A 208 9.14 -8.77 1.82
N VAL A 209 8.07 -9.48 1.45
CA VAL A 209 7.36 -9.27 0.18
C VAL A 209 6.79 -7.85 0.12
N GLU A 210 6.10 -7.41 1.17
CA GLU A 210 5.58 -6.04 1.24
C GLU A 210 6.72 -5.01 1.13
N LEU A 211 7.80 -5.19 1.89
CA LEU A 211 8.96 -4.31 1.86
C LEU A 211 9.64 -4.26 0.48
N ALA A 212 9.69 -5.39 -0.24
CA ALA A 212 10.20 -5.44 -1.61
C ALA A 212 9.36 -4.60 -2.58
N THR A 213 8.03 -4.59 -2.44
CA THR A 213 7.16 -3.74 -3.25
C THR A 213 7.38 -2.25 -2.96
N VAL A 214 7.62 -1.88 -1.69
CA VAL A 214 7.94 -0.51 -1.29
C VAL A 214 9.28 -0.07 -1.87
N TRP A 215 10.31 -0.93 -1.78
CA TRP A 215 11.61 -0.70 -2.42
C TRP A 215 11.48 -0.51 -3.93
N ALA A 216 10.74 -1.38 -4.61
CA ALA A 216 10.51 -1.27 -6.05
C ALA A 216 9.88 0.08 -6.41
N ALA A 217 8.84 0.52 -5.68
CA ALA A 217 8.20 1.80 -5.92
C ALA A 217 9.13 2.99 -5.69
N VAL A 218 9.88 3.02 -4.59
CA VAL A 218 10.84 4.11 -4.30
C VAL A 218 11.96 4.17 -5.33
N LEU A 219 12.50 3.03 -5.76
CA LEU A 219 13.52 2.95 -6.81
C LEU A 219 12.99 3.47 -8.14
N VAL A 220 11.78 3.06 -8.54
CA VAL A 220 11.15 3.51 -9.79
C VAL A 220 10.84 5.01 -9.74
N TRP A 221 10.29 5.49 -8.63
CA TRP A 221 10.02 6.92 -8.42
C TRP A 221 11.29 7.76 -8.48
N SER A 222 12.32 7.39 -7.73
CA SER A 222 13.64 8.05 -7.70
C SER A 222 14.24 8.14 -9.10
N ARG A 223 14.23 7.03 -9.84
CA ARG A 223 14.74 6.96 -11.20
C ARG A 223 13.97 7.88 -12.14
N LEU A 224 12.64 7.80 -12.16
CA LEU A 224 11.82 8.64 -13.04
C LEU A 224 11.98 10.13 -12.70
N ARG A 225 12.04 10.47 -11.41
CA ARG A 225 12.31 11.85 -10.96
C ARG A 225 13.64 12.37 -11.45
N ALA A 226 14.69 11.55 -11.36
CA ALA A 226 15.99 11.94 -11.87
C ALA A 226 15.99 12.14 -13.38
N GLU A 227 15.33 11.26 -14.15
CA GLU A 227 15.19 11.43 -15.60
C GLU A 227 14.42 12.72 -15.95
N ILE A 228 13.36 13.08 -15.21
CA ILE A 228 12.62 14.35 -15.38
C ILE A 228 13.52 15.56 -15.11
N GLU A 229 14.37 15.47 -14.09
CA GLU A 229 15.29 16.53 -13.67
C GLU A 229 16.57 16.58 -14.52
N GLY A 230 16.71 15.71 -15.54
CA GLY A 230 17.89 15.63 -16.40
C GLY A 230 19.15 15.09 -15.70
N ARG A 231 18.99 14.38 -14.58
CA ARG A 231 20.08 13.77 -13.82
C ARG A 231 20.36 12.36 -14.31
N GLU A 232 21.62 12.02 -14.54
CA GLU A 232 22.04 10.62 -14.65
C GLU A 232 22.02 9.97 -13.25
N VAL A 233 21.27 8.88 -13.11
CA VAL A 233 21.34 8.02 -11.92
C VAL A 233 22.01 6.72 -12.31
N ARG A 234 23.18 6.45 -11.71
CA ARG A 234 23.87 5.17 -11.90
C ARG A 234 23.49 4.24 -10.73
N PRO A 235 23.47 2.92 -10.95
CA PRO A 235 23.19 1.96 -9.87
C PRO A 235 24.08 2.15 -8.64
N PHE A 236 25.33 2.58 -8.85
CA PHE A 236 26.32 2.82 -7.80
C PHE A 236 26.11 4.12 -6.99
N ASP A 237 25.13 4.94 -7.34
CA ASP A 237 24.80 6.16 -6.59
C ASP A 237 23.85 5.88 -5.41
N LEU A 238 23.15 4.74 -5.40
CA LEU A 238 22.21 4.35 -4.34
C LEU A 238 22.81 4.39 -2.93
N PRO A 239 24.03 3.87 -2.67
CA PRO A 239 24.65 3.95 -1.34
C PRO A 239 24.85 5.39 -0.85
N ARG A 240 24.99 6.37 -1.75
CA ARG A 240 25.14 7.79 -1.39
C ARG A 240 23.83 8.41 -0.89
N LEU A 241 22.69 7.78 -1.19
CA LEU A 241 21.36 8.18 -0.72
C LEU A 241 21.03 7.57 0.65
N ILE A 242 21.89 6.70 1.19
CA ILE A 242 21.67 6.04 2.48
C ILE A 242 22.57 6.69 3.52
N ASP A 243 21.97 7.16 4.61
CA ASP A 243 22.72 7.63 5.75
C ASP A 243 23.20 6.47 6.65
N PRO A 244 24.42 6.52 7.22
CA PRO A 244 24.90 5.50 8.16
C PRO A 244 23.96 5.22 9.34
N ARG A 245 23.09 6.18 9.69
CA ARG A 245 22.02 6.02 10.68
C ARG A 245 21.09 4.84 10.42
N ALA A 246 20.98 4.37 9.18
CA ALA A 246 20.22 3.17 8.87
C ALA A 246 20.69 1.95 9.68
N MET A 247 21.97 1.92 10.08
CA MET A 247 22.53 0.86 10.95
C MET A 247 21.86 0.76 12.32
N ALA A 248 21.18 1.81 12.78
CA ALA A 248 20.38 1.74 14.01
C ALA A 248 19.31 0.63 13.94
N GLY A 249 18.85 0.27 12.73
CA GLY A 249 17.92 -0.84 12.54
C GLY A 249 18.49 -2.18 12.99
N ALA A 250 19.79 -2.42 12.90
CA ALA A 250 20.40 -3.66 13.39
C ALA A 250 20.20 -3.86 14.91
N GLY A 251 20.07 -2.76 15.67
CA GLY A 251 19.78 -2.81 17.11
C GLY A 251 18.39 -3.42 17.43
N TYR A 252 17.50 -3.52 16.44
CA TYR A 252 16.17 -4.11 16.60
C TYR A 252 16.22 -5.62 16.89
N ALA A 253 17.36 -6.30 16.71
CA ALA A 253 17.55 -7.67 17.20
C ALA A 253 17.24 -7.83 18.70
N ALA A 254 17.52 -6.80 19.51
CA ALA A 254 17.22 -6.83 20.94
C ALA A 254 15.71 -6.89 21.24
N SER A 255 14.85 -6.54 20.28
CA SER A 255 13.40 -6.58 20.48
C SER A 255 12.87 -8.00 20.68
N VAL A 256 13.62 -9.03 20.27
CA VAL A 256 13.25 -10.44 20.47
C VAL A 256 13.01 -10.78 21.95
N PHE A 257 13.63 -10.05 22.88
CA PHE A 257 13.48 -10.24 24.33
C PHE A 257 12.27 -9.55 24.95
N VAL A 258 11.64 -8.61 24.24
CA VAL A 258 10.58 -7.74 24.80
C VAL A 258 9.30 -7.76 23.98
N ILE A 259 9.39 -8.14 22.70
CA ILE A 259 8.25 -8.29 21.80
C ILE A 259 7.95 -9.79 21.67
N PRO A 260 6.72 -10.23 21.96
CA PRO A 260 6.30 -11.60 21.69
C PRO A 260 6.59 -11.99 20.23
N ALA A 261 6.96 -13.25 20.01
CA ALA A 261 7.22 -13.78 18.68
C ALA A 261 6.04 -13.46 17.73
N PRO A 262 6.27 -12.66 16.67
CA PRO A 262 5.17 -12.08 15.93
C PRO A 262 4.62 -13.09 14.94
N THR A 263 3.31 -13.31 14.97
CA THR A 263 2.58 -14.15 14.03
C THR A 263 1.54 -13.30 13.30
N LEU A 264 0.82 -13.87 12.33
CA LEU A 264 -0.32 -13.16 11.71
C LEU A 264 -1.38 -12.76 12.76
N ASP A 265 -1.59 -13.61 13.78
CA ASP A 265 -2.54 -13.35 14.87
C ASP A 265 -2.05 -12.26 15.84
N LEU A 266 -0.73 -12.11 15.99
CA LEU A 266 -0.10 -11.13 16.89
C LEU A 266 0.99 -10.32 16.16
N SER A 267 0.60 -9.62 15.10
CA SER A 267 1.54 -8.89 14.23
C SER A 267 1.78 -7.43 14.66
N TYR A 268 0.82 -6.78 15.31
CA TYR A 268 0.85 -5.34 15.59
C TYR A 268 2.05 -4.87 16.43
N PRO A 269 2.55 -5.58 17.47
CA PRO A 269 3.69 -5.10 18.25
C PRO A 269 4.95 -5.00 17.38
N PHE A 270 5.17 -5.99 16.53
CA PHE A 270 6.28 -6.02 15.58
C PHE A 270 6.12 -4.95 14.50
N VAL A 271 4.95 -4.88 13.84
CA VAL A 271 4.73 -3.95 12.72
C VAL A 271 4.90 -2.49 13.17
N PHE A 272 4.30 -2.08 14.29
CA PHE A 272 4.43 -0.70 14.75
C PHE A 272 5.85 -0.34 15.18
N SER A 273 6.54 -1.24 15.90
CA SER A 273 7.89 -0.95 16.38
C SER A 273 8.94 -1.02 15.28
N VAL A 274 8.84 -1.95 14.32
CA VAL A 274 9.75 -2.00 13.17
C VAL A 274 9.57 -0.79 12.25
N LEU A 275 8.33 -0.31 12.06
CA LEU A 275 8.09 0.92 11.29
C LEU A 275 8.61 2.17 12.01
N ALA A 276 8.55 2.21 13.35
CA ALA A 276 9.14 3.29 14.14
C ALA A 276 10.66 3.41 13.92
N VAL A 277 11.36 2.30 13.68
CA VAL A 277 12.79 2.33 13.29
C VAL A 277 13.00 3.13 12.00
N GLY A 278 12.07 3.09 11.04
CA GLY A 278 12.15 3.86 9.80
C GLY A 278 12.22 5.38 10.01
N ALA A 279 11.78 5.89 11.16
CA ALA A 279 11.84 7.30 11.51
C ALA A 279 13.28 7.85 11.54
N VAL A 280 14.30 7.00 11.66
CA VAL A 280 15.71 7.45 11.57
C VAL A 280 16.02 8.17 10.26
N GLY A 281 15.27 7.87 9.19
CA GLY A 281 15.41 8.52 7.90
C GLY A 281 15.06 10.02 7.92
N VAL A 282 14.15 10.46 8.79
CA VAL A 282 13.69 11.87 8.84
C VAL A 282 14.39 12.69 9.92
N ILE A 283 15.24 12.07 10.75
CA ILE A 283 15.96 12.77 11.82
C ILE A 283 16.88 13.84 11.21
N PRO A 284 16.83 15.11 11.68
CA PRO A 284 17.70 16.18 11.17
C PRO A 284 19.19 15.85 11.27
N VAL A 285 19.95 16.27 10.28
CA VAL A 285 21.40 16.01 10.19
C VAL A 285 22.17 17.27 10.56
N ARG A 286 23.26 17.13 11.32
CA ARG A 286 24.19 18.24 11.53
C ARG A 286 24.90 18.58 10.22
N VAL A 287 24.80 19.83 9.80
CA VAL A 287 25.51 20.38 8.66
C VAL A 287 26.71 21.17 9.16
N ARG A 288 27.91 20.80 8.70
CA ARG A 288 29.12 21.63 8.91
C ARG A 288 29.24 22.62 7.77
N ARG A 289 28.99 23.90 8.00
CA ARG A 289 29.48 24.95 7.10
C ARG A 289 31.00 25.06 7.20
N ARG A 290 31.68 25.19 6.05
CA ARG A 290 33.09 25.62 6.00
C ARG A 290 33.14 27.14 6.12
N GLY A 291 33.81 27.66 7.15
CA GLY A 291 34.03 29.09 7.36
C GLY A 291 34.18 29.49 8.84
N ARG A 292 34.63 30.71 9.11
CA ARG A 292 34.92 31.27 10.46
C ARG A 292 33.67 31.46 11.37
N ALA A 293 32.45 31.22 10.88
CA ALA A 293 31.20 31.37 11.62
C ALA A 293 30.65 30.04 12.19
N ALA A 294 31.51 29.11 12.59
CA ALA A 294 31.15 27.76 13.03
C ALA A 294 30.95 27.65 14.56
N LEU A 295 30.11 28.51 15.15
CA LEU A 295 29.84 28.49 16.60
C LEU A 295 28.51 27.83 17.00
N ALA A 296 27.68 27.40 16.04
CA ALA A 296 26.47 26.61 16.32
C ALA A 296 26.29 25.46 15.31
N PRO A 297 25.92 24.25 15.75
CA PRO A 297 25.52 23.18 14.84
C PRO A 297 24.21 23.54 14.14
N GLU A 298 24.26 23.76 12.82
CA GLU A 298 23.08 23.94 11.98
C GLU A 298 22.51 22.56 11.65
N PHE A 299 21.21 22.35 11.87
CA PHE A 299 20.54 21.09 11.54
C PHE A 299 19.69 21.30 10.29
N ALA A 300 19.84 20.43 9.29
CA ALA A 300 19.00 20.43 8.11
C ALA A 300 18.19 19.14 8.03
N ALA A 301 16.93 19.26 7.61
CA ALA A 301 16.13 18.10 7.26
C ALA A 301 16.77 17.39 6.06
N PRO A 302 16.85 16.05 6.07
CA PRO A 302 17.28 15.30 4.90
C PRO A 302 16.30 15.53 3.74
N GLY A 303 16.82 15.52 2.51
CA GLY A 303 15.96 15.50 1.32
C GLY A 303 15.07 14.25 1.32
N VAL A 304 13.87 14.35 0.75
CA VAL A 304 12.85 13.28 0.75
C VAL A 304 13.42 11.96 0.29
N GLU A 305 14.19 11.96 -0.80
CA GLU A 305 14.82 10.76 -1.34
C GLU A 305 15.75 10.10 -0.32
N ARG A 306 16.71 10.86 0.25
CA ARG A 306 17.62 10.36 1.29
C ARG A 306 16.88 9.85 2.53
N ALA A 307 15.80 10.53 2.93
CA ALA A 307 14.99 10.10 4.06
C ALA A 307 14.31 8.75 3.81
N LEU A 308 13.71 8.56 2.62
CA LEU A 308 13.08 7.31 2.21
C LEU A 308 14.10 6.17 2.14
N PHE A 309 15.22 6.36 1.44
CA PHE A 309 16.26 5.32 1.31
C PHE A 309 16.86 4.94 2.66
N THR A 310 17.13 5.91 3.53
CA THR A 310 17.66 5.66 4.88
C THR A 310 16.64 4.92 5.75
N GLY A 311 15.39 5.36 5.77
CA GLY A 311 14.32 4.74 6.56
C GLY A 311 14.02 3.31 6.12
N LEU A 312 13.89 3.08 4.81
CA LEU A 312 13.67 1.73 4.25
C LEU A 312 14.86 0.80 4.52
N THR A 313 16.09 1.31 4.42
CA THR A 313 17.27 0.52 4.77
C THR A 313 17.24 0.14 6.25
N ALA A 314 16.87 1.07 7.14
CA ALA A 314 16.78 0.79 8.58
C ALA A 314 15.72 -0.28 8.89
N VAL A 315 14.54 -0.20 8.27
CA VAL A 315 13.48 -1.21 8.41
C VAL A 315 13.92 -2.58 7.87
N THR A 316 14.61 -2.59 6.73
CA THR A 316 15.16 -3.82 6.13
C THR A 316 16.17 -4.49 7.06
N LEU A 317 17.10 -3.69 7.61
CA LEU A 317 18.10 -4.18 8.57
C LEU A 317 17.44 -4.65 9.87
N ALA A 318 16.39 -3.97 10.34
CA ALA A 318 15.65 -4.37 11.53
C ALA A 318 14.95 -5.71 11.36
N ALA A 319 14.23 -5.92 10.26
CA ALA A 319 13.57 -7.18 9.98
C ALA A 319 14.57 -8.33 9.82
N ALA A 320 15.69 -8.09 9.11
CA ALA A 320 16.75 -9.09 8.97
C ALA A 320 17.42 -9.42 10.31
N ALA A 321 17.72 -8.42 11.14
CA ALA A 321 18.33 -8.60 12.45
C ALA A 321 17.41 -9.36 13.41
N TYR A 322 16.10 -9.07 13.38
CA TYR A 322 15.10 -9.83 14.13
C TYR A 322 15.06 -11.30 13.68
N LEU A 323 14.97 -11.54 12.37
CA LEU A 323 14.95 -12.90 11.80
C LEU A 323 16.20 -13.69 12.20
N LEU A 324 17.38 -13.09 12.11
CA LEU A 324 18.63 -13.75 12.49
C LEU A 324 18.70 -14.08 13.98
N ALA A 325 18.25 -13.16 14.85
CA ALA A 325 18.18 -13.41 16.30
C ALA A 325 17.19 -14.55 16.62
N TYR A 326 16.03 -14.55 15.98
CA TYR A 326 15.02 -15.60 16.11
C TYR A 326 15.57 -16.98 15.67
N LEU A 327 16.16 -17.07 14.47
CA LEU A 327 16.72 -18.33 13.95
C LEU A 327 17.92 -18.84 14.74
N ALA A 328 18.65 -17.96 15.43
CA ALA A 328 19.75 -18.35 16.30
C ALA A 328 19.28 -18.94 17.65
N GLY A 329 17.97 -19.01 17.90
CA GLY A 329 17.41 -19.52 19.16
C GLY A 329 17.62 -18.59 20.34
N VAL A 330 17.80 -17.29 20.07
CA VAL A 330 17.92 -16.24 21.10
C VAL A 330 16.55 -15.91 21.73
N ALA A 331 15.47 -16.38 21.09
CA ALA A 331 14.07 -16.28 21.52
C ALA A 331 13.39 -17.66 21.49
#